data_AF-A0A9D6Z7W5-F1
#
_entry.id   AF-A0A9D6Z7W5-F1
#
_cell.length_a   1.000
_cell.length_b   1.000
_cell.length_c   1.000
_cell.angle_alpha   90.00
_cell.angle_beta   90.00
_cell.angle_gamma   90.00
#
_symmetry.space_group_name_H-M   'P 1'
#
loop_
_entity.id
_entity.type
_entity.pdbx_description
1 polymer ?
#
loop_
_entity_poly.entity_id
_entity_poly.type
_entity_poly.pdbx_seq_one_letter_code
_entity_poly.pdbx_strand_id
1 'polypeptide(L)'
;APSAVEQHPYYKEFYKAGGKHPFMNWIVFEVLGVFIGGLVAVLTARRFRPGVGRGPTASIGLRLSLALIGGIIGGIGTRFALGCTSGQALSGGATMAVGSWVFMMAVFATAFVTAYFVRREWS
;
A
#
# COMPACT_ATOMS: atom_id res chain seq x y z
N ALA A 1 19.28 1.84 -22.75
CA ALA A 1 17.95 2.45 -22.82
C ALA A 1 17.92 3.69 -21.91
N PRO A 2 18.20 4.92 -22.40
CA PRO A 2 18.29 6.08 -21.51
C PRO A 2 17.35 7.25 -21.80
N SER A 3 16.89 7.45 -23.05
CA SER A 3 16.25 8.71 -23.46
C SER A 3 14.87 8.97 -22.85
N ALA A 4 14.10 7.92 -22.53
CA ALA A 4 12.77 8.06 -21.92
C ALA A 4 12.83 8.42 -20.42
N VAL A 5 13.91 8.05 -19.72
CA VAL A 5 14.05 8.25 -18.27
C VAL A 5 14.69 9.61 -17.97
N GLU A 6 15.55 10.11 -18.85
CA GLU A 6 16.23 11.41 -18.71
C GLU A 6 15.32 12.62 -18.86
N GLN A 7 14.20 12.51 -19.57
CA GLN A 7 13.34 13.66 -19.86
C GLN A 7 12.28 13.92 -18.78
N HIS A 8 11.98 12.95 -17.91
CA HIS A 8 10.94 13.13 -16.89
C HIS A 8 11.52 13.74 -15.60
N PRO A 9 10.99 14.88 -15.11
CA PRO A 9 11.45 15.52 -13.86
C PRO A 9 11.43 14.57 -12.66
N TYR A 10 10.45 13.67 -12.62
CA TYR A 10 10.26 12.67 -11.56
C TYR A 10 11.42 11.67 -11.45
N TYR A 11 12.01 11.25 -12.58
CA TYR A 11 13.09 10.26 -12.58
C TYR A 11 14.48 10.90 -12.46
N LYS A 12 14.63 12.18 -12.83
CA LYS A 12 15.90 12.91 -12.68
C LYS A 12 16.42 12.94 -11.24
N GLU A 13 15.54 12.98 -10.25
CA GLU A 13 15.93 12.94 -8.83
C GLU A 13 16.56 11.60 -8.42
N PHE A 14 16.12 10.49 -9.03
CA PHE A 14 16.60 9.14 -8.72
C PHE A 14 17.86 8.74 -9.51
N TYR A 15 18.13 9.40 -10.65
CA TYR A 15 19.20 9.03 -11.59
C TYR A 15 20.29 10.10 -11.80
N LYS A 16 20.40 11.13 -10.94
CA LYS A 16 21.54 12.05 -10.97
C LYS A 16 22.87 11.28 -10.85
N ALA A 17 23.88 11.65 -11.66
CA ALA A 17 25.25 11.15 -11.54
C ALA A 17 25.82 11.58 -10.16
N GLY A 18 25.77 10.68 -9.18
CA GLY A 18 26.08 10.93 -7.76
C GLY A 18 24.91 10.77 -6.79
N GLY A 19 23.70 10.48 -7.27
CA GLY A 19 22.52 10.18 -6.46
C GLY A 19 22.62 8.78 -5.83
N LYS A 20 22.17 8.63 -4.58
CA LYS A 20 22.09 7.32 -3.90
C LYS A 20 21.25 6.37 -4.75
N HIS A 21 21.78 5.17 -5.03
CA HIS A 21 21.09 4.12 -5.77
C HIS A 21 19.63 3.99 -5.28
N PRO A 22 18.61 3.89 -6.14
CA PRO A 22 17.19 3.86 -5.70
C PRO A 22 16.88 2.77 -4.66
N PHE A 23 17.59 1.64 -4.70
CA PHE A 23 17.51 0.56 -3.70
C PHE A 23 18.11 0.91 -2.33
N MET A 24 18.95 1.94 -2.22
CA MET A 24 19.53 2.44 -0.97
C MET A 24 18.63 3.46 -0.27
N ASN A 25 17.37 3.59 -0.71
CA ASN A 25 16.39 4.38 0.03
C ASN A 25 15.98 3.62 1.30
N TRP A 26 15.93 4.32 2.44
CA TRP A 26 15.58 3.76 3.74
C TRP A 26 14.25 2.99 3.71
N ILE A 27 13.30 3.42 2.87
CA ILE A 27 11.99 2.77 2.72
C ILE A 27 12.08 1.35 2.16
N VAL A 28 13.14 1.02 1.40
CA VAL A 28 13.37 -0.33 0.90
C VAL A 28 13.71 -1.26 2.05
N PHE A 29 14.54 -0.80 2.98
CA PHE A 29 14.88 -1.54 4.19
C PHE A 29 13.69 -1.65 5.14
N GLU A 30 12.86 -0.61 5.26
CA GLU A 30 11.61 -0.66 6.03
C GLU A 30 10.66 -1.73 5.49
N VAL A 31 10.37 -1.71 4.18
CA VAL A 31 9.46 -2.68 3.55
C VAL A 31 10.00 -4.10 3.67
N LEU A 32 11.31 -4.31 3.49
CA LEU A 32 11.95 -5.61 3.74
C LEU A 32 11.81 -6.06 5.19
N GLY A 33 12.03 -5.14 6.14
CA GLY A 33 11.87 -5.40 7.57
C GLY A 33 10.44 -5.80 7.93
N VAL A 34 9.43 -5.09 7.41
CA VAL A 34 8.01 -5.41 7.60
C VAL A 34 7.67 -6.78 7.03
N PHE A 35 8.18 -7.10 5.84
CA PHE A 35 7.97 -8.41 5.22
C PHE A 35 8.56 -9.55 6.05
N ILE A 36 9.83 -9.43 6.45
CA ILE A 36 10.51 -10.44 7.27
C ILE A 36 9.84 -10.56 8.65
N GLY A 37 9.51 -9.43 9.29
CA GLY A 37 8.82 -9.41 10.58
C GLY A 37 7.45 -10.11 10.52
N GLY A 38 6.66 -9.84 9.47
CA GLY A 38 5.39 -10.53 9.25
C GLY A 38 5.55 -12.03 9.02
N LEU A 39 6.59 -12.44 8.26
CA LEU A 39 6.90 -13.85 8.04
C LEU A 39 7.27 -14.57 9.33
N VAL A 40 8.18 -13.99 10.13
CA VAL A 40 8.58 -14.53 11.44
C VAL A 40 7.37 -14.62 12.38
N ALA A 41 6.51 -13.59 12.40
CA ALA A 41 5.31 -13.58 13.24
C ALA A 41 4.33 -14.72 12.89
N VAL A 42 4.09 -14.98 11.60
CA VAL A 42 3.19 -16.05 11.17
C VAL A 42 3.79 -17.45 11.42
N LEU A 43 5.10 -17.61 11.22
CA LEU A 43 5.80 -18.88 11.47
C LEU A 43 5.82 -19.23 12.95
N THR A 44 6.14 -18.26 13.82
CA THR A 44 6.10 -18.43 15.27
C THR A 44 4.69 -18.70 15.79
N ALA A 45 3.67 -18.07 15.20
CA ALA A 45 2.27 -18.35 15.50
C ALA A 45 1.77 -19.72 15.00
N ARG A 46 2.56 -20.46 14.19
CA ARG A 46 2.18 -21.72 13.53
C ARG A 46 0.88 -21.62 12.72
N ARG A 47 0.58 -20.44 12.19
CA ARG A 47 -0.64 -20.15 11.41
C ARG A 47 -0.37 -19.94 9.92
N PHE A 48 0.81 -20.34 9.44
CA PHE A 48 1.16 -20.23 8.03
C PHE A 48 0.25 -21.13 7.19
N ARG A 49 -0.59 -20.51 6.37
CA ARG A 49 -1.50 -21.18 5.44
C ARG A 49 -1.26 -20.62 4.03
N PRO A 50 -0.47 -21.31 3.19
CA PRO A 50 -0.28 -20.87 1.82
C PRO A 50 -1.60 -20.99 1.05
N GLY A 51 -2.02 -19.90 0.42
CA GLY A 51 -3.28 -19.84 -0.32
C GLY A 51 -3.78 -18.41 -0.49
N VAL A 52 -4.89 -18.27 -1.19
CA VAL A 52 -5.56 -16.97 -1.39
C VAL A 52 -6.65 -16.81 -0.34
N GLY A 53 -6.55 -15.75 0.47
CA GLY A 53 -7.59 -15.38 1.44
C GLY A 53 -8.85 -14.91 0.73
N ARG A 54 -9.81 -15.82 0.55
CA ARG A 54 -11.09 -15.60 -0.15
C ARG A 54 -12.27 -16.03 0.74
N GLY A 55 -13.42 -15.40 0.56
CA GLY A 55 -14.66 -15.86 1.16
C GLY A 55 -15.16 -17.16 0.51
N PRO A 56 -16.16 -17.83 1.12
CA PRO A 56 -16.66 -19.13 0.67
C PRO A 56 -17.22 -19.08 -0.78
N THR A 57 -17.81 -17.95 -1.15
CA THR A 57 -18.49 -17.72 -2.44
C THR A 57 -17.59 -17.12 -3.52
N ALA A 58 -16.46 -16.50 -3.16
CA ALA A 58 -15.56 -15.85 -4.11
C ALA A 58 -14.63 -16.84 -4.82
N SER A 59 -14.51 -16.70 -6.15
CA SER A 59 -13.52 -17.44 -6.95
C SER A 59 -12.11 -16.85 -6.76
N ILE A 60 -11.08 -17.66 -7.01
CA ILE A 60 -9.67 -17.22 -6.91
C ILE A 60 -9.41 -16.04 -7.86
N GLY A 61 -9.89 -16.12 -9.10
CA GLY A 61 -9.72 -15.07 -10.11
C GLY A 61 -10.40 -13.76 -9.71
N LEU A 62 -11.61 -13.82 -9.17
CA LEU A 62 -12.33 -12.64 -8.68
C LEU A 62 -11.58 -11.97 -7.52
N ARG A 63 -11.14 -12.76 -6.53
CA ARG A 63 -10.43 -12.21 -5.36
C ARG A 63 -9.10 -11.55 -5.74
N LEU A 64 -8.35 -12.15 -6.66
CA LEU A 64 -7.09 -11.62 -7.18
C LEU A 64 -7.32 -10.35 -8.01
N SER A 65 -8.36 -10.32 -8.86
CA SER A 65 -8.66 -9.13 -9.66
C SER A 65 -9.08 -7.96 -8.77
N LEU A 66 -9.91 -8.18 -7.75
CA LEU A 66 -10.26 -7.14 -6.78
C LEU A 66 -9.05 -6.68 -5.96
N ALA A 67 -8.17 -7.59 -5.55
CA ALA A 67 -6.94 -7.22 -4.84
C ALA A 67 -6.03 -6.35 -5.71
N LEU A 68 -5.89 -6.68 -6.99
CA LEU A 68 -5.08 -5.93 -7.93
C LEU A 68 -5.67 -4.55 -8.22
N ILE A 69 -6.97 -4.49 -8.55
CA ILE A 69 -7.67 -3.22 -8.83
C ILE A 69 -7.65 -2.32 -7.58
N GLY A 70 -7.96 -2.87 -6.41
CA GLY A 70 -7.88 -2.13 -5.14
C GLY A 70 -6.47 -1.64 -4.84
N GLY A 71 -5.45 -2.45 -5.12
CA GLY A 71 -4.05 -2.06 -4.98
C GLY A 71 -3.63 -0.93 -5.92
N ILE A 72 -4.08 -0.96 -7.18
CA ILE A 72 -3.81 0.11 -8.15
C ILE A 72 -4.50 1.41 -7.73
N ILE A 73 -5.79 1.36 -7.37
CA ILE A 73 -6.55 2.53 -6.91
C ILE A 73 -5.90 3.11 -5.64
N GLY A 74 -5.55 2.26 -4.68
CA GLY A 74 -4.85 2.67 -3.46
C GLY A 74 -3.49 3.29 -3.76
N GLY A 75 -2.70 2.67 -4.65
CA GLY A 75 -1.40 3.18 -5.06
C GLY A 75 -1.48 4.56 -5.69
N ILE A 76 -2.44 4.79 -6.59
CA ILE A 76 -2.71 6.11 -7.18
C ILE A 76 -3.17 7.09 -6.09
N GLY A 77 -4.09 6.66 -5.21
CA GLY A 77 -4.62 7.46 -4.12
C GLY A 77 -3.54 7.97 -3.16
N THR A 78 -2.55 7.14 -2.81
CA THR A 78 -1.45 7.57 -1.93
C THR A 78 -0.60 8.70 -2.52
N ARG A 79 -0.52 8.81 -3.86
CA ARG A 79 0.15 9.93 -4.53
C ARG A 79 -0.65 11.22 -4.40
N PHE A 80 -1.97 11.16 -4.56
CA PHE A 80 -2.84 12.32 -4.34
C PHE A 80 -2.89 12.75 -2.87
N ALA A 81 -2.83 11.79 -1.94
CA ALA A 81 -2.82 12.05 -0.51
C ALA A 81 -1.45 12.44 0.04
N LEU A 82 -0.40 12.49 -0.81
CA LEU A 82 0.99 12.76 -0.42
C LEU A 82 1.47 11.87 0.75
N GLY A 83 0.95 10.64 0.82
CA GLY A 83 1.22 9.72 1.91
C GLY A 83 0.34 8.48 1.88
N CYS A 84 0.77 7.46 2.60
CA CYS A 84 0.00 6.24 2.84
C CYS A 84 -0.74 6.32 4.18
N THR A 85 -1.56 5.31 4.48
CA THR A 85 -2.27 5.22 5.76
C THR A 85 -1.33 5.31 6.95
N SER A 86 -0.15 4.66 6.91
CA SER A 86 0.83 4.76 8.00
C SER A 86 1.37 6.20 8.15
N GLY A 87 1.65 6.90 7.05
CA GLY A 87 2.19 8.26 7.09
C GLY A 87 1.15 9.31 7.49
N GLN A 88 -0.01 9.29 6.87
CA GLN A 88 -1.07 10.27 7.14
C GLN A 88 -1.82 9.92 8.43
N ALA A 89 -2.28 8.69 8.63
CA ALA A 89 -3.10 8.36 9.79
C ALA A 89 -2.29 8.21 11.09
N LEU A 90 -1.13 7.55 11.06
CA LEU A 90 -0.33 7.35 12.30
C LEU A 90 0.55 8.58 12.59
N SER A 91 1.48 8.91 11.70
CA SER A 91 2.44 9.99 11.96
C SER A 91 1.78 11.37 11.92
N GLY A 92 0.94 11.65 10.91
CA GLY A 92 0.20 12.90 10.80
C GLY A 92 -0.91 13.04 11.85
N GLY A 93 -1.55 11.94 12.23
CA GLY A 93 -2.50 11.91 13.35
C GLY A 93 -1.83 12.20 14.70
N ALA A 94 -0.64 11.64 14.94
CA ALA A 94 0.15 11.87 16.16
C ALA A 94 0.61 13.33 16.32
N THR A 95 0.88 14.03 15.21
CA THR A 95 1.20 15.46 15.22
C THR A 95 -0.02 16.37 15.18
N MET A 96 -1.23 15.81 15.28
CA MET A 96 -2.52 16.52 15.19
C MET A 96 -2.68 17.39 13.94
N ALA A 97 -2.13 16.94 12.80
CA ALA A 97 -2.34 17.62 11.54
C ALA A 97 -3.81 17.49 11.10
N VAL A 98 -4.49 18.63 10.93
CA VAL A 98 -5.92 18.65 10.53
C VAL A 98 -6.15 17.89 9.23
N GLY A 99 -5.25 18.04 8.24
CA GLY A 99 -5.34 17.31 6.97
C GLY A 99 -5.28 15.80 7.12
N SER A 100 -4.51 15.29 8.09
CA SER A 100 -4.38 13.87 8.39
C SER A 100 -5.64 13.29 9.04
N TRP A 101 -6.31 14.06 9.90
CA TRP A 101 -7.61 13.69 10.46
C TRP A 101 -8.71 13.65 9.39
N VAL A 102 -8.75 14.64 8.49
CA VAL A 102 -9.67 14.64 7.35
C VAL A 102 -9.42 13.43 6.45
N PHE A 103 -8.15 13.14 6.13
CA PHE A 103 -7.77 11.95 5.37
C PHE A 103 -8.24 10.67 6.06
N MET A 104 -8.01 10.54 7.38
CA MET A 104 -8.42 9.35 8.13
C MET A 104 -9.93 9.14 8.05
N MET A 105 -10.73 10.18 8.30
CA MET A 105 -12.20 10.09 8.20
C MET A 105 -12.66 9.72 6.78
N ALA A 106 -12.07 10.32 5.76
CA ALA A 106 -12.40 10.04 4.36
C ALA A 106 -12.09 8.58 3.97
N VAL A 107 -10.93 8.05 4.41
CA VAL A 107 -10.55 6.66 4.16
C VAL A 107 -11.53 5.69 4.83
N PHE A 108 -11.88 5.90 6.10
CA PHE A 108 -12.85 5.04 6.78
C PHE A 108 -14.24 5.11 6.14
N ALA A 109 -14.75 6.32 5.85
CA ALA A 109 -16.03 6.49 5.18
C ALA A 109 -16.07 5.76 3.83
N THR A 110 -15.03 5.95 3.01
CA THR A 110 -14.92 5.29 1.70
C THR A 110 -14.79 3.77 1.85
N ALA A 111 -14.05 3.29 2.85
CA ALA A 111 -13.91 1.87 3.13
C ALA A 111 -15.26 1.22 3.51
N PHE A 112 -16.05 1.85 4.38
CA PHE A 112 -17.38 1.34 4.75
C PHE A 112 -18.35 1.33 3.56
N VAL A 113 -18.35 2.39 2.75
CA VAL A 113 -19.16 2.45 1.53
C VAL A 113 -18.75 1.36 0.55
N THR A 114 -17.45 1.17 0.33
CA THR A 114 -16.92 0.17 -0.60
C THR A 114 -17.20 -1.25 -0.10
N ALA A 115 -17.05 -1.48 1.21
CA ALA A 115 -17.34 -2.76 1.86
C ALA A 115 -18.78 -3.22 1.60
N TYR A 116 -19.75 -2.30 1.56
CA TYR A 116 -21.13 -2.62 1.24
C TYR A 116 -21.29 -3.25 -0.15
N PHE A 117 -20.50 -2.83 -1.14
CA PHE A 117 -20.56 -3.37 -2.50
C PHE A 117 -19.84 -4.72 -2.62
N VAL A 118 -18.71 -4.89 -1.94
CA VAL A 118 -17.90 -6.12 -2.01
C VAL A 118 -18.27 -7.18 -0.98
N ARG A 119 -19.18 -6.90 -0.04
CA ARG A 119 -19.60 -7.84 1.03
C ARG A 119 -20.07 -9.20 0.51
N ARG A 120 -20.62 -9.24 -0.71
CA ARG A 120 -21.09 -10.46 -1.38
C ARG A 120 -19.97 -11.47 -1.65
N GLU A 121 -18.70 -11.08 -1.56
CA GLU A 121 -17.57 -12.02 -1.66
C GLU A 121 -17.41 -12.91 -0.42
N TRP A 122 -17.92 -12.48 0.73
CA TRP A 122 -17.75 -13.14 2.03
C TRP A 122 -19.07 -13.59 2.67
N SER A 123 -20.19 -13.28 2.04
CA SER A 123 -21.53 -13.84 2.35
C SER A 123 -21.80 -15.03 1.44
#